data_AF-A0A7X7L5N2-F1
#
_entry.id   AF-A0A7X7L5N2-F1
#
_cell.length_a   1.000
_cell.length_b   1.000
_cell.length_c   1.000
_cell.angle_alpha   90.00
_cell.angle_beta   90.00
_cell.angle_gamma   90.00
#
_symmetry.space_group_name_H-M   'P 1'
#
loop_
_entity.id
_entity.type
_entity.pdbx_description
1 polymer ?
#
loop_
_entity_poly.entity_id
_entity_poly.type
_entity_poly.pdbx_seq_one_letter_code
_entity_poly.pdbx_strand_id
1 'polypeptide(L)'
;MDILVLDTYRIYKEMFLLSEEQREDFFNKSIVEPFDVLFKLTSMPRKPEMLSCLPLSGQESITFLMFECLKENDIWEKAKTSIEKSIHSFKKKGIKLFDNLIVAILPGDKQLLSLSEGYTGIGSIPGYIMLVIAPDENNVKKFPACVAHEFHHNVLFNNFIWDYS
;
A
#
# COMPACT_ATOMS: atom_id res chain seq x y z
N MET A 1 -1.05 -2.12 -19.18
CA MET A 1 -0.65 -1.84 -17.80
C MET A 1 -1.55 -2.67 -16.94
N ASP A 2 -0.97 -3.68 -16.30
CA ASP A 2 -1.68 -4.63 -15.46
C ASP A 2 -1.57 -4.18 -14.01
N ILE A 3 -2.68 -4.27 -13.28
CA ILE A 3 -2.76 -3.82 -11.89
C ILE A 3 -3.01 -5.04 -11.02
N LEU A 4 -2.07 -5.33 -10.13
CA LEU A 4 -2.21 -6.32 -9.08
C LEU A 4 -2.40 -5.61 -7.75
N VAL A 5 -3.63 -5.58 -7.24
CA VAL A 5 -3.88 -5.18 -5.85
C VAL A 5 -3.86 -6.44 -4.99
N LEU A 6 -2.92 -6.52 -4.05
CA LEU A 6 -2.83 -7.65 -3.13
C LEU A 6 -4.08 -7.69 -2.22
N ASP A 7 -4.68 -8.87 -2.10
CA ASP A 7 -5.72 -9.17 -1.12
C ASP A 7 -5.09 -9.33 0.26
N THR A 8 -4.64 -8.21 0.81
CA THR A 8 -3.97 -8.15 2.12
C THR A 8 -4.87 -8.64 3.24
N TYR A 9 -6.19 -8.50 3.12
CA TYR A 9 -7.11 -9.05 4.09
C TYR A 9 -7.05 -10.58 4.13
N ARG A 10 -7.12 -11.24 2.96
CA ARG A 10 -6.94 -12.70 2.88
C ARG A 10 -5.56 -13.14 3.35
N ILE A 11 -4.50 -12.43 2.97
CA ILE A 11 -3.12 -12.74 3.40
C ILE A 11 -3.01 -12.72 4.92
N TYR A 12 -3.54 -11.69 5.59
CA TYR A 12 -3.51 -11.61 7.05
C TYR A 12 -4.38 -12.69 7.72
N LYS A 13 -5.53 -13.05 7.14
CA LYS A 13 -6.32 -14.18 7.62
C LYS A 13 -5.53 -15.49 7.59
N GLU A 14 -4.83 -15.77 6.50
CA GLU A 14 -4.00 -16.97 6.37
C GLU A 14 -2.81 -16.93 7.35
N MET A 15 -2.15 -15.78 7.47
CA MET A 15 -1.03 -15.56 8.38
C MET A 15 -1.40 -15.81 9.85
N PHE A 16 -2.55 -15.34 10.31
CA PHE A 16 -2.97 -15.49 11.71
C PHE A 16 -3.41 -16.92 12.08
N LEU A 17 -3.53 -17.83 11.11
CA LEU A 17 -3.70 -19.27 11.38
C LEU A 17 -2.36 -19.96 11.70
N LEU A 18 -1.23 -19.30 11.45
CA LEU A 18 0.11 -19.81 11.73
C LEU A 18 0.53 -19.51 13.17
N SER A 19 1.52 -20.26 13.66
CA SER A 19 2.22 -19.93 14.91
C SER A 19 2.92 -18.58 14.80
N GLU A 20 3.08 -17.87 15.91
CA GLU A 20 3.71 -16.53 15.92
C GLU A 20 5.10 -16.52 15.28
N GLU A 21 5.90 -17.56 15.50
CA GLU A 21 7.24 -17.74 14.93
C GLU A 21 7.25 -17.78 13.39
N GLN A 22 6.14 -18.21 12.77
CA GLN A 22 6.02 -18.34 11.31
C GLN A 22 5.47 -17.09 10.61
N ARG A 23 4.93 -16.12 11.37
CA ARG A 23 4.21 -14.98 10.79
C ARG A 23 5.14 -14.01 10.07
N GLU A 24 6.33 -13.75 10.62
CA GLU A 24 7.31 -12.86 9.98
C GLU A 24 7.76 -13.41 8.62
N ASP A 25 8.10 -14.70 8.55
CA ASP A 25 8.45 -15.35 7.29
C ASP A 25 7.30 -15.33 6.28
N PHE A 26 6.07 -15.59 6.74
CA PHE A 26 4.89 -15.54 5.88
C PHE A 26 4.60 -14.13 5.37
N PHE A 27 4.73 -13.10 6.23
CA PHE A 27 4.60 -11.69 5.85
C PHE A 27 5.66 -11.31 4.82
N ASN A 28 6.91 -11.68 5.06
CA ASN A 28 8.01 -11.40 4.15
C ASN A 28 7.74 -12.00 2.77
N LYS A 29 7.37 -13.28 2.71
CA LYS A 29 7.07 -13.96 1.45
C LYS A 29 5.86 -13.40 0.71
N SER A 30 4.79 -13.06 1.45
CA SER A 30 3.50 -12.72 0.85
C SER A 30 3.34 -11.22 0.53
N ILE A 31 4.04 -10.35 1.26
CA ILE A 31 3.90 -8.89 1.16
C ILE A 31 5.24 -8.21 0.82
N VAL A 32 6.35 -8.60 1.43
CA VAL A 32 7.63 -7.90 1.22
C VAL A 32 8.31 -8.32 -0.10
N GLU A 33 8.39 -9.61 -0.39
CA GLU A 33 9.01 -10.16 -1.61
C GLU A 33 8.39 -9.61 -2.91
N PRO A 34 7.05 -9.48 -3.05
CA PRO A 34 6.45 -8.81 -4.21
C PRO A 34 6.94 -7.38 -4.41
N PHE A 35 7.43 -6.72 -3.36
CA PHE A 35 7.94 -5.35 -3.34
C PHE A 35 9.49 -5.29 -3.21
N ASP A 36 10.21 -6.38 -3.46
CA ASP A 36 11.65 -6.47 -3.20
C ASP A 36 12.48 -5.38 -3.91
N VAL A 37 12.09 -4.99 -5.13
CA VAL A 37 12.72 -3.87 -5.86
C VAL A 37 12.55 -2.55 -5.10
N LEU A 38 11.34 -2.26 -4.60
CA LEU A 38 11.08 -1.07 -3.78
C LEU A 38 12.01 -1.07 -2.56
N PHE A 39 12.04 -2.16 -1.80
CA PHE A 39 12.87 -2.23 -0.59
C PHE A 39 14.37 -2.14 -0.87
N LYS A 40 14.85 -2.73 -1.97
CA LYS A 40 16.26 -2.65 -2.38
C LYS A 40 16.67 -1.23 -2.76
N LEU A 41 15.83 -0.50 -3.49
CA LEU A 41 16.16 0.86 -3.94
C LEU A 41 16.07 1.90 -2.83
N THR A 42 15.11 1.76 -1.91
CA THR A 42 14.90 2.73 -0.84
C THR A 42 15.71 2.44 0.41
N SER A 43 16.31 1.25 0.52
CA SER A 43 16.94 0.75 1.76
C SER A 43 16.00 0.82 2.97
N MET A 44 14.68 0.81 2.72
CA MET A 44 13.70 0.86 3.79
C MET A 44 13.71 -0.43 4.62
N PRO A 45 13.41 -0.32 5.92
CA PRO A 45 13.26 -1.47 6.77
C PRO A 45 12.09 -2.34 6.28
N ARG A 46 12.26 -3.66 6.36
CA ARG A 46 11.23 -4.64 5.97
C ARG A 46 10.27 -5.01 7.11
N LYS A 47 10.56 -4.55 8.33
CA LYS A 47 9.74 -4.84 9.51
C LYS A 47 8.43 -4.04 9.48
N PRO A 48 7.26 -4.68 9.74
CA PRO A 48 5.95 -4.03 9.69
C PRO A 48 5.88 -2.73 10.50
N GLU A 49 6.37 -2.73 11.73
CA GLU A 49 6.29 -1.58 12.64
C GLU A 49 7.11 -0.39 12.14
N MET A 50 8.22 -0.67 11.44
CA MET A 50 9.03 0.37 10.82
C MET A 50 8.40 0.93 9.53
N LEU A 51 7.38 0.26 9.00
CA LEU A 51 6.48 0.75 7.95
C LEU A 51 5.21 1.39 8.54
N SER A 52 5.17 1.63 9.85
CA SER A 52 3.99 2.10 10.59
C SER A 52 2.80 1.13 10.58
N CYS A 53 3.02 -0.15 10.26
CA CYS A 53 2.00 -1.19 10.39
C CYS A 53 1.85 -1.63 11.85
N LEU A 54 0.71 -2.26 12.17
CA LEU A 54 0.56 -2.98 13.43
C LEU A 54 1.54 -4.16 13.52
N PRO A 55 1.99 -4.52 14.73
CA PRO A 55 2.72 -5.76 14.96
C PRO A 55 1.97 -7.00 14.47
N LEU A 56 2.69 -8.01 13.99
CA LEU A 56 2.10 -9.25 13.46
C LEU A 56 1.53 -10.19 14.54
N SER A 57 1.75 -9.89 15.81
CA SER A 57 1.28 -10.68 16.95
C SER A 57 0.76 -9.78 18.08
N GLY A 58 -0.22 -10.28 18.84
CA GLY A 58 -0.79 -9.57 19.99
C GLY A 58 -1.73 -8.42 19.65
N GLN A 59 -2.03 -8.20 18.37
CA GLN A 59 -2.91 -7.16 17.85
C GLN A 59 -3.89 -7.70 16.79
N GLU A 60 -4.19 -9.00 16.80
CA GLU A 60 -4.99 -9.69 15.79
C GLU A 60 -6.42 -9.14 15.76
N SER A 61 -7.04 -8.96 16.93
CA SER A 61 -8.41 -8.45 17.05
C SER A 61 -8.54 -7.06 16.43
N ILE A 62 -7.63 -6.13 16.76
CA ILE A 62 -7.66 -4.78 16.21
C ILE A 62 -7.34 -4.78 14.72
N THR A 63 -6.41 -5.63 14.28
CA THR A 63 -6.08 -5.81 12.86
C THR A 63 -7.30 -6.24 12.05
N PHE A 64 -8.06 -7.22 12.54
CA PHE A 64 -9.28 -7.66 11.86
C PHE A 64 -10.39 -6.62 11.88
N LEU A 65 -10.57 -5.88 12.97
CA LEU A 65 -11.52 -4.76 13.01
C LEU A 65 -11.18 -3.69 11.96
N MET A 66 -9.89 -3.38 11.78
CA MET A 66 -9.45 -2.47 10.72
C MET A 66 -9.77 -3.04 9.33
N PHE A 67 -9.47 -4.31 9.07
CA PHE A 67 -9.78 -4.92 7.78
C PHE A 67 -11.28 -4.99 7.48
N GLU A 68 -12.13 -5.28 8.46
CA GLU A 68 -13.59 -5.21 8.26
C GLU A 68 -14.02 -3.78 7.93
N CYS A 69 -13.49 -2.75 8.62
CA CYS A 69 -13.77 -1.36 8.27
C CYS A 69 -13.33 -1.02 6.83
N LEU A 70 -12.14 -1.46 6.41
CA LEU A 70 -11.66 -1.25 5.04
C LEU A 70 -12.55 -1.98 4.01
N LYS A 71 -13.03 -3.18 4.35
CA LYS A 71 -13.88 -4.00 3.49
C LYS A 71 -15.28 -3.42 3.36
N GLU A 72 -15.91 -3.02 4.46
CA GLU A 72 -17.20 -2.32 4.47
C GLU A 72 -17.17 -1.01 3.68
N ASN A 73 -15.99 -0.40 3.55
CA ASN A 73 -15.77 0.80 2.76
C ASN A 73 -15.25 0.53 1.33
N ASP A 74 -15.24 -0.71 0.86
CA ASP A 74 -14.78 -1.10 -0.49
C ASP A 74 -13.38 -0.54 -0.86
N ILE A 75 -12.46 -0.50 0.11
CA ILE A 75 -11.21 0.26 -0.05
C ILE A 75 -10.34 -0.25 -1.21
N TRP A 76 -10.21 -1.56 -1.40
CA TRP A 76 -9.43 -2.12 -2.51
C TRP A 76 -10.04 -1.79 -3.88
N GLU A 77 -11.36 -1.89 -4.03
CA GLU A 77 -12.05 -1.53 -5.28
C GLU A 77 -11.98 -0.03 -5.56
N LYS A 78 -12.11 0.82 -4.53
CA LYS A 78 -11.92 2.26 -4.65
C LYS A 78 -10.49 2.62 -5.05
N ALA A 79 -9.49 1.93 -4.51
CA ALA A 79 -8.08 2.11 -4.88
C ALA A 79 -7.87 1.75 -6.36
N LYS A 80 -8.31 0.56 -6.79
CA LYS A 80 -8.23 0.11 -8.17
C LYS A 80 -8.93 1.10 -9.12
N THR A 81 -10.14 1.50 -8.80
CA THR A 81 -10.91 2.49 -9.58
C THR A 81 -10.17 3.84 -9.67
N SER A 82 -9.55 4.29 -8.58
CA SER A 82 -8.77 5.54 -8.56
C SER A 82 -7.56 5.45 -9.50
N ILE A 83 -6.83 4.33 -9.46
CA ILE A 83 -5.70 4.04 -10.36
C ILE A 83 -6.16 4.03 -11.81
N GLU A 84 -7.25 3.32 -12.13
CA GLU A 84 -7.79 3.24 -13.50
C GLU A 84 -8.20 4.61 -14.05
N LYS A 85 -8.80 5.47 -13.22
CA LYS A 85 -9.11 6.86 -13.58
C LYS A 85 -7.85 7.70 -13.85
N SER A 86 -6.82 7.53 -13.02
CA SER A 86 -5.53 8.19 -13.24
C SER A 86 -4.86 7.72 -14.52
N ILE A 87 -4.82 6.41 -14.78
CA ILE A 87 -4.31 5.82 -16.04
C ILE A 87 -5.00 6.44 -17.24
N HIS A 88 -6.35 6.47 -17.23
CA HIS A 88 -7.11 7.06 -18.32
C HIS A 88 -6.71 8.52 -18.56
N SER A 89 -6.58 9.30 -17.49
CA SER A 89 -6.19 10.71 -17.54
C SER A 89 -4.78 10.92 -18.11
N PHE A 90 -3.80 10.11 -17.73
CA PHE A 90 -2.44 10.18 -18.27
C PHE A 90 -2.35 9.73 -19.72
N LYS A 91 -3.01 8.60 -20.06
CA LYS A 91 -3.06 8.09 -21.44
C LYS A 91 -3.67 9.11 -22.40
N LYS A 92 -4.74 9.80 -21.99
CA LYS A 92 -5.36 10.88 -22.79
C LYS A 92 -4.39 12.02 -23.12
N LYS A 93 -3.39 12.24 -22.28
CA LYS A 93 -2.33 13.25 -22.49
C LYS A 93 -1.08 12.69 -23.19
N GLY A 94 -1.09 11.42 -23.62
CA GLY A 94 0.06 10.78 -24.25
C GLY A 94 1.23 10.51 -23.30
N ILE A 95 1.00 10.55 -21.97
CA ILE A 95 2.05 10.32 -20.98
C ILE A 95 2.32 8.81 -20.88
N LYS A 96 3.60 8.43 -20.98
CA LYS A 96 4.04 7.03 -20.90
C LYS A 96 3.83 6.50 -19.48
N LEU A 97 3.31 5.27 -19.40
CA LEU A 97 3.13 4.51 -18.17
C LEU A 97 4.06 3.30 -18.17
N PHE A 98 4.31 2.74 -16.99
CA PHE A 98 4.97 1.46 -16.80
C PHE A 98 4.00 0.29 -17.06
N ASP A 99 4.54 -0.91 -17.20
CA ASP A 99 3.76 -2.07 -17.66
C ASP A 99 2.97 -2.74 -16.53
N ASN A 100 3.51 -2.76 -15.31
CA ASN A 100 2.93 -3.48 -14.19
C ASN A 100 2.88 -2.60 -12.94
N LEU A 101 1.80 -2.68 -12.19
CA LEU A 101 1.64 -2.02 -10.91
C LEU A 101 1.26 -3.03 -9.83
N ILE A 102 2.05 -3.11 -8.76
CA ILE A 102 1.71 -3.88 -7.56
C ILE A 102 1.29 -2.91 -6.46
N VAL A 103 0.15 -3.18 -5.83
CA VAL A 103 -0.45 -2.35 -4.78
C VAL A 103 -0.69 -3.16 -3.52
N ALA A 104 -0.24 -2.67 -2.37
CA ALA A 104 -0.55 -3.25 -1.06
C ALA A 104 -1.20 -2.19 -0.16
N ILE A 105 -2.24 -2.60 0.58
CA ILE A 105 -2.93 -1.76 1.56
C ILE A 105 -2.87 -2.49 2.90
N LEU A 106 -2.15 -1.92 3.87
CA LEU A 106 -1.80 -2.59 5.13
C LEU A 106 -2.43 -1.88 6.34
N PRO A 107 -2.78 -2.62 7.40
CA PRO A 107 -3.31 -2.04 8.63
C PRO A 107 -2.22 -1.30 9.41
N GLY A 108 -2.47 -0.04 9.70
CA GLY A 108 -1.54 0.88 10.32
C GLY A 108 -1.70 1.03 11.82
N ASP A 109 -0.61 1.33 12.52
CA ASP A 109 -0.64 1.75 13.91
C ASP A 109 -1.15 3.21 14.01
N LYS A 110 -2.25 3.40 14.73
CA LYS A 110 -2.90 4.71 14.87
C LYS A 110 -2.00 5.77 15.54
N GLN A 111 -1.15 5.37 16.48
CA GLN A 111 -0.24 6.28 17.16
C GLN A 111 0.87 6.74 16.21
N LEU A 112 1.48 5.80 15.47
CA LEU A 112 2.52 6.12 14.49
C LEU A 112 1.99 6.99 13.35
N LEU A 113 0.72 6.82 12.96
CA LEU A 113 0.09 7.59 11.88
C LEU A 113 -0.65 8.86 12.34
N SER A 114 -0.59 9.20 13.62
CA SER A 114 -1.36 10.31 14.21
C SER A 114 -1.03 11.69 13.60
N LEU A 115 0.21 11.89 13.15
CA LEU A 115 0.65 13.12 12.49
C LEU A 115 0.41 13.13 10.97
N SER A 116 -0.12 12.05 10.42
CA SER A 116 -0.34 11.85 8.97
C SER A 116 -1.81 11.55 8.65
N GLU A 117 -2.74 12.10 9.44
CA GLU A 117 -4.19 11.88 9.30
C GLU A 117 -4.59 10.38 9.23
N GLY A 118 -3.81 9.50 9.86
CA GLY A 118 -4.10 8.07 9.90
C GLY A 118 -3.69 7.27 8.66
N TYR A 119 -2.88 7.81 7.75
CA TYR A 119 -2.33 7.05 6.63
C TYR A 119 -0.91 7.48 6.22
N THR A 120 -0.19 6.60 5.54
CA THR A 120 1.05 6.91 4.83
C THR A 120 1.16 6.05 3.56
N GLY A 121 2.03 6.46 2.64
CA GLY A 121 2.13 5.86 1.32
C GLY A 121 3.55 5.94 0.74
N ILE A 122 3.84 4.97 -0.13
CA ILE A 122 5.06 4.93 -0.92
C ILE A 122 4.65 4.68 -2.37
N GLY A 123 4.72 5.71 -3.20
CA GLY A 123 4.52 5.64 -4.64
C GLY A 123 5.71 6.17 -5.44
N SER A 124 6.88 6.34 -4.81
CA SER A 124 8.06 6.93 -5.46
C SER A 124 8.85 5.97 -6.34
N ILE A 125 8.57 4.67 -6.27
CA ILE A 125 9.22 3.65 -7.11
C ILE A 125 8.22 3.22 -8.19
N PRO A 126 8.49 3.52 -9.49
CA PRO A 126 7.62 3.10 -10.58
C PRO A 126 7.30 1.61 -10.56
N GLY A 127 6.02 1.28 -10.66
CA GLY A 127 5.47 -0.08 -10.61
C GLY A 127 5.07 -0.56 -9.22
N TYR A 128 5.24 0.24 -8.17
CA TYR A 128 4.92 -0.15 -6.79
C TYR A 128 4.18 0.96 -6.04
N ILE A 129 3.08 0.58 -5.38
CA ILE A 129 2.39 1.42 -4.38
C ILE A 129 2.19 0.61 -3.11
N MET A 130 2.72 1.10 -1.99
CA MET A 130 2.43 0.55 -0.67
C MET A 130 1.75 1.61 0.18
N LEU A 131 0.58 1.29 0.72
CA LEU A 131 -0.22 2.17 1.54
C LEU A 131 -0.44 1.53 2.90
N VAL A 132 -0.32 2.32 3.97
CA VAL A 132 -0.56 1.89 5.34
C VAL A 132 -1.61 2.83 5.94
N ILE A 133 -2.68 2.27 6.50
CA ILE A 133 -3.84 3.03 6.95
C ILE A 133 -4.35 2.49 8.30
N ALA A 134 -4.54 3.41 9.25
CA ALA A 134 -5.34 3.18 10.46
C ALA A 134 -6.75 3.75 10.19
N PRO A 135 -7.71 2.94 9.70
CA PRO A 135 -8.95 3.46 9.15
C PRO A 135 -9.84 4.11 10.21
N ASP A 136 -10.45 5.24 9.84
CA ASP A 136 -11.53 5.89 10.55
C ASP A 136 -12.59 6.44 9.58
N GLU A 137 -13.68 6.99 10.10
CA GLU A 137 -14.79 7.52 9.30
C GLU A 137 -14.43 8.66 8.33
N ASN A 138 -13.26 9.30 8.53
CA ASN A 138 -12.82 10.46 7.77
C ASN A 138 -11.78 10.07 6.72
N ASN A 139 -10.76 9.30 7.09
CA ASN A 139 -9.66 8.98 6.19
C ASN A 139 -10.04 7.97 5.10
N VAL A 140 -11.01 7.07 5.36
CA VAL A 140 -11.53 6.14 4.34
C VAL A 140 -12.18 6.88 3.17
N LYS A 141 -12.78 8.05 3.41
CA LYS A 141 -13.37 8.90 2.37
C LYS A 141 -12.31 9.60 1.51
N LYS A 142 -11.18 9.95 2.13
CA LYS A 142 -10.04 10.61 1.46
C LYS A 142 -9.12 9.61 0.74
N PHE A 143 -9.22 8.33 1.06
CA PHE A 143 -8.33 7.28 0.55
C PHE A 143 -8.17 7.25 -0.98
N PRO A 144 -9.22 7.41 -1.81
CA PRO A 144 -9.05 7.42 -3.26
C PRO A 144 -8.12 8.54 -3.76
N ALA A 145 -8.14 9.71 -3.11
CA ALA A 145 -7.24 10.81 -3.43
C ALA A 145 -5.79 10.50 -3.03
N CYS A 146 -5.59 9.81 -1.91
CA CYS A 146 -4.28 9.34 -1.47
C CYS A 146 -3.68 8.34 -2.47
N VAL A 147 -4.49 7.39 -2.95
CA VAL A 147 -4.09 6.44 -4.00
C VAL A 147 -3.71 7.18 -5.29
N ALA A 148 -4.50 8.20 -5.70
CA ALA A 148 -4.19 9.00 -6.87
C ALA A 148 -2.88 9.80 -6.71
N HIS A 149 -2.60 10.28 -5.50
CA HIS A 149 -1.34 10.95 -5.15
C HIS A 149 -0.13 10.02 -5.30
N GLU A 150 -0.17 8.81 -4.73
CA GLU A 150 0.93 7.85 -4.87
C GLU A 150 1.10 7.37 -6.32
N PHE A 151 0.00 7.20 -7.05
CA PHE A 151 0.06 6.87 -8.47
C PHE A 151 0.68 8.01 -9.29
N HIS A 152 0.42 9.27 -8.93
CA HIS A 152 1.03 10.42 -9.58
C HIS A 152 2.56 10.42 -9.39
N HIS A 153 3.06 10.13 -8.18
CA HIS A 153 4.50 9.94 -7.95
C HIS A 153 5.08 8.86 -8.86
N ASN A 154 4.40 7.72 -8.98
CA ASN A 154 4.82 6.61 -9.83
C ASN A 154 5.02 7.06 -11.30
N VAL A 155 4.06 7.82 -11.84
CA VAL A 155 4.14 8.36 -13.20
C VAL A 155 5.22 9.44 -13.31
N LEU A 156 5.36 10.31 -12.31
CA LEU A 156 6.39 11.34 -12.26
C LEU A 156 7.78 10.71 -12.31
N PHE A 157 8.12 9.81 -11.39
CA PHE A 157 9.44 9.18 -11.33
C PHE A 157 9.72 8.24 -12.52
N ASN A 158 8.69 7.75 -13.21
CA ASN A 158 8.88 6.98 -14.45
C ASN A 158 9.29 7.85 -15.65
N ASN A 159 8.95 9.14 -15.64
CA ASN A 159 9.08 10.02 -16.81
C ASN A 159 10.09 11.15 -16.62
N PHE A 160 10.55 11.41 -15.40
CA PHE A 160 11.49 12.48 -15.11
C PHE A 160 12.87 11.92 -14.77
N ILE A 161 13.88 12.36 -15.52
CA ILE A 161 15.27 12.28 -15.11
C ILE A 161 15.60 13.61 -14.47
N TRP A 162 15.88 13.60 -13.18
CA TRP A 162 16.35 14.80 -12.49
C TRP A 162 17.80 15.05 -12.86
N ASP A 163 18.03 16.13 -13.60
CA ASP A 163 19.36 16.59 -13.92
C ASP A 163 19.83 17.57 -12.83
N TYR A 164 20.83 17.13 -12.05
CA TYR A 164 21.48 17.94 -11.01
C TYR A 164 22.88 18.38 -11.44
N SER A 165 23.22 18.25 -12.73
CA SER A 165 24.50 18.70 -13.30
C SER A 165 24.74 20.19 -13.10
#